data_AF-A0A662YBC6-F1
#
_entry.id   AF-A0A662YBC6-F1
#
_cell.length_a   1.000
_cell.length_b   1.000
_cell.length_c   1.000
_cell.angle_alpha   90.00
_cell.angle_beta   90.00
_cell.angle_gamma   90.00
#
_symmetry.space_group_name_H-M   'P 1'
#
loop_
_entity.id
_entity.type
_entity.pdbx_description
1 polymer ?
#
loop_
_entity_poly.entity_id
_entity_poly.type
_entity_poly.pdbx_seq_one_letter_code
_entity_poly.pdbx_strand_id
1 'polypeptide(L)'
;NKVISAGNFLNSQPVWERDEDAPCCKRCKKKFKTILRNRHHCRCCGYVFCGRCTSHRMSLPDFGYYDVVRVCKVCYNSGEDG
;
A
#
# COMPACT_ATOMS: atom_id res chain seq x y z
N ASN A 1 7.41 -10.48 18.45
CA ASN A 1 7.57 -11.05 17.10
C ASN A 1 6.31 -10.87 16.28
N LYS A 2 6.09 -9.68 15.68
CA LYS A 2 5.09 -9.51 14.62
C LYS A 2 5.85 -9.57 13.29
N VAL A 3 5.65 -10.68 12.59
CA VAL A 3 6.18 -10.91 11.25
C VAL A 3 5.48 -9.98 10.28
N ILE A 4 6.11 -8.87 9.92
CA ILE A 4 5.84 -8.24 8.63
C ILE A 4 6.54 -9.14 7.60
N SER A 5 5.87 -10.24 7.24
CA SER A 5 6.35 -11.14 6.18
C SER A 5 6.23 -10.45 4.83
N ALA A 6 7.22 -9.64 4.51
CA ALA A 6 7.65 -9.32 3.16
C ALA A 6 9.14 -8.95 3.18
N GLY A 7 9.99 -9.90 3.59
CA GLY A 7 11.44 -9.77 3.48
C GLY A 7 12.08 -8.95 4.59
N ASN A 8 13.19 -9.47 5.07
CA ASN A 8 13.96 -8.97 6.21
C ASN A 8 14.80 -7.74 5.81
N PHE A 9 14.17 -6.60 5.50
CA PHE A 9 14.88 -5.41 5.04
C PHE A 9 14.40 -4.14 5.77
N LEU A 10 15.01 -3.85 6.91
CA LEU A 10 14.99 -2.49 7.48
C LEU A 10 15.47 -1.51 6.39
N ASN A 11 14.74 -0.42 6.14
CA ASN A 11 15.00 0.60 5.11
C ASN A 11 14.81 0.18 3.64
N SER A 12 14.08 -0.90 3.33
CA SER A 12 13.73 -1.20 1.93
C SER A 12 12.24 -0.97 1.65
N GLN A 13 11.96 -0.10 0.69
CA GLN A 13 10.60 0.12 0.19
C GLN A 13 10.06 -1.18 -0.43
N PRO A 14 8.75 -1.47 -0.29
CA PRO A 14 8.17 -2.66 -0.91
C PRO A 14 8.28 -2.57 -2.43
N VAL A 15 8.41 -3.72 -3.08
CA VAL A 15 8.28 -3.79 -4.55
C VAL A 15 6.85 -3.41 -4.93
N TRP A 16 6.69 -2.42 -5.81
CA TRP A 16 5.38 -2.01 -6.28
C TRP A 16 4.86 -2.98 -7.33
N GLU A 17 3.64 -3.47 -7.11
CA GLU A 17 2.90 -4.30 -8.07
C GLU A 17 2.66 -3.47 -9.34
N ARG A 18 2.97 -4.02 -10.51
CA ARG A 18 2.77 -3.32 -11.78
C ARG A 18 1.28 -3.15 -12.08
N ASP A 19 0.93 -2.08 -12.77
CA ASP A 19 -0.46 -1.75 -13.09
C ASP A 19 -1.14 -2.82 -13.96
N GLU A 20 -0.37 -3.47 -14.84
CA GLU A 20 -0.81 -4.55 -15.74
C GLU A 20 -1.16 -5.83 -14.95
N ASP A 21 -0.42 -6.09 -13.88
CA ASP A 21 -0.62 -7.25 -12.99
C ASP A 21 -1.75 -7.01 -11.97
N ALA A 22 -2.27 -5.77 -11.91
CA ALA A 22 -3.36 -5.37 -11.02
C ALA A 22 -4.61 -4.92 -11.80
N PRO A 23 -5.40 -5.86 -12.36
CA PRO A 23 -6.64 -5.52 -13.09
C PRO A 23 -7.76 -5.03 -12.17
N CYS A 24 -7.65 -5.28 -10.86
CA CYS A 24 -8.66 -4.91 -9.87
C CYS A 24 -8.02 -4.49 -8.54
N CYS A 25 -8.77 -3.70 -7.76
CA CYS A 25 -8.34 -3.29 -6.43
C CYS A 25 -8.04 -4.52 -5.55
N LYS A 26 -6.83 -4.60 -4.98
CA LYS A 26 -6.39 -5.74 -4.18
C LYS A 26 -7.35 -6.08 -3.04
N ARG A 27 -8.00 -5.05 -2.46
CA ARG A 27 -8.96 -5.18 -1.34
C ARG A 27 -10.40 -5.42 -1.80
N CYS A 28 -11.03 -4.44 -2.45
CA CYS A 28 -12.47 -4.52 -2.75
C CYS A 28 -12.79 -5.20 -4.09
N LYS A 29 -11.78 -5.67 -4.83
CA LYS A 29 -11.89 -6.37 -6.13
C LYS A 29 -12.60 -5.60 -7.23
N LYS A 30 -12.92 -4.32 -7.02
CA LYS A 30 -13.42 -3.42 -8.07
C LYS A 30 -12.41 -3.36 -9.21
N LYS A 31 -12.84 -3.71 -10.42
CA LYS A 31 -12.04 -3.56 -11.64
C LYS A 31 -11.64 -2.11 -11.84
N PHE A 32 -10.38 -1.88 -12.20
CA PHE A 32 -9.95 -0.56 -12.62
C PHE A 32 -10.50 -0.28 -14.01
N LYS A 33 -10.82 0.99 -14.29
CA LYS A 33 -11.27 1.39 -15.62
C LYS A 33 -10.01 1.75 -16.40
N THR A 34 -9.76 1.12 -17.54
CA THR A 34 -8.53 1.31 -18.34
C THR A 34 -8.23 2.77 -18.66
N ILE A 35 -9.26 3.60 -18.83
CA ILE A 35 -9.13 5.01 -19.21
C ILE A 35 -8.91 5.93 -17.99
N LEU A 36 -9.31 5.51 -16.79
CA LEU A 36 -9.20 6.36 -15.59
C LEU A 36 -7.92 6.03 -14.82
N ARG A 37 -7.17 7.06 -14.41
CA ARG A 37 -6.05 6.94 -13.47
C ARG A 37 -6.55 6.73 -12.03
N ASN A 38 -7.14 5.57 -11.75
CA ASN A 38 -7.76 5.23 -10.47
C ASN A 38 -7.02 4.12 -9.69
N ARG A 39 -5.80 3.79 -10.09
CA ARG A 39 -4.87 2.89 -9.41
C ARG A 39 -4.00 3.68 -8.43
N HIS A 40 -3.82 3.14 -7.23
CA HIS A 40 -3.00 3.73 -6.19
C HIS A 40 -2.24 2.67 -5.40
N HIS A 41 -0.92 2.83 -5.32
CA HIS A 41 -0.06 1.94 -4.54
C HIS A 41 -0.10 2.28 -3.05
N CYS A 42 -0.11 1.24 -2.22
CA CYS A 42 0.20 1.37 -0.80
C CYS A 42 1.71 1.48 -0.61
N ARG A 43 2.20 2.52 0.07
CA ARG A 43 3.64 2.71 0.30
C ARG A 43 4.24 1.72 1.31
N CYS A 44 3.40 1.01 2.08
CA CYS A 44 3.82 0.00 3.04
C CYS A 44 3.91 -1.40 2.42
N CYS A 45 2.93 -1.82 1.59
CA CYS A 45 2.89 -3.19 1.04
C CYS A 45 3.06 -3.30 -0.48
N GLY A 46 3.13 -2.19 -1.21
CA GLY A 46 3.37 -2.18 -2.66
C GLY A 46 2.21 -2.58 -3.57
N TYR A 47 1.11 -3.15 -3.05
CA TYR A 47 -0.05 -3.54 -3.87
C TYR A 47 -0.88 -2.35 -4.38
N VAL A 48 -1.66 -2.61 -5.44
CA VAL A 48 -2.54 -1.59 -6.07
C VAL A 48 -3.97 -1.63 -5.55
N PHE A 49 -4.51 -0.44 -5.24
CA PHE A 49 -5.84 -0.25 -4.69
C PHE A 49 -6.58 0.90 -5.39
N CYS A 50 -7.90 0.98 -5.19
CA CYS A 50 -8.66 2.18 -5.53
C CYS A 50 -8.53 3.26 -4.44
N GLY A 51 -8.90 4.50 -4.76
CA GLY A 51 -8.75 5.65 -3.85
C GLY A 51 -9.49 5.47 -2.53
N ARG A 52 -10.65 4.80 -2.54
CA ARG A 52 -11.43 4.48 -1.33
C ARG A 52 -10.70 3.49 -0.41
N CYS A 53 -9.96 2.53 -0.96
CA CYS A 53 -9.24 1.53 -0.15
C CYS A 53 -7.89 2.03 0.37
N THR A 54 -7.45 3.21 -0.07
CA THR A 54 -6.21 3.89 0.33
C THR A 54 -6.50 5.32 0.81
N SER A 55 -7.62 5.55 1.48
CA SER A 55 -8.02 6.87 2.01
C SER A 55 -7.18 7.34 3.20
N HIS A 56 -6.28 6.51 3.72
CA HIS A 56 -5.48 6.79 4.90
C HIS A 56 -4.02 7.15 4.52
N ARG A 57 -3.35 7.86 5.42
CA ARG A 57 -1.95 8.24 5.30
C ARG A 57 -1.26 8.08 6.65
N MET A 58 0.01 7.69 6.64
CA MET A 58 0.86 7.58 7.84
C MET A 58 2.33 7.77 7.45
N SER A 59 3.18 8.13 8.40
CA SER A 59 4.64 8.05 8.23
C SER A 59 5.07 6.58 8.21
N LEU A 60 6.11 6.27 7.45
CA LEU A 60 6.70 4.93 7.39
C LEU A 60 8.23 5.03 7.51
N PRO A 61 8.78 5.41 8.69
CA PRO A 61 10.22 5.60 8.86
C PRO A 61 11.03 4.34 8.53
N ASP A 62 10.51 3.16 8.87
CA ASP A 62 11.13 1.85 8.57
C ASP A 62 11.32 1.59 7.06
N PHE A 63 10.57 2.32 6.23
CA PHE A 63 10.64 2.26 4.76
C PHE A 63 11.30 3.52 4.15
N GLY A 64 11.86 4.40 4.98
CA GLY A 64 12.48 5.66 4.57
C GLY A 64 11.49 6.77 4.18
N TYR A 65 10.20 6.64 4.51
CA TYR A 65 9.22 7.71 4.33
C TYR A 65 9.00 8.47 5.64
N TYR A 66 9.68 9.61 5.76
CA TYR A 66 9.54 10.50 6.91
C TYR A 66 8.28 11.38 6.84
N ASP A 67 7.76 11.63 5.64
CA ASP A 67 6.47 12.30 5.42
C ASP A 67 5.27 11.33 5.50
N VAL A 68 4.07 11.89 5.69
CA VAL A 68 2.81 11.13 5.68
C VAL A 68 2.44 10.65 4.27
N VAL A 69 2.64 9.37 4.01
CA VAL A 69 2.42 8.74 2.70
C VAL A 69 1.14 7.90 2.68
N ARG A 70 0.60 7.70 1.48
CA ARG A 70 -0.65 6.94 1.26
C ARG A 70 -0.46 5.46 1.58
N VAL A 71 -1.36 4.91 2.40
CA VAL A 71 -1.38 3.48 2.74
C VAL A 71 -2.77 2.90 2.54
N CYS A 72 -2.85 1.58 2.34
CA CYS A 72 -4.13 0.89 2.33
C CYS A 72 -4.67 0.79 3.77
N LYS A 73 -5.99 0.59 3.90
CA LYS A 73 -6.62 0.47 5.24
C LYS A 73 -6.00 -0.63 6.11
N VAL A 74 -5.55 -1.73 5.51
CA VAL A 74 -4.93 -2.83 6.28
C VAL A 74 -3.62 -2.37 6.89
N CYS A 75 -2.70 -1.83 6.08
CA CYS A 75 -1.42 -1.31 6.57
C CYS A 75 -1.60 -0.18 7.58
N TYR A 76 -2.58 0.71 7.38
CA TYR A 76 -2.89 1.76 8.34
C TYR A 76 -3.27 1.17 9.70
N ASN A 77 -4.26 0.27 9.74
CA ASN A 77 -4.73 -0.36 10.98
C ASN A 77 -3.69 -1.29 11.63
N SER A 78 -2.74 -1.83 10.87
CA SER A 78 -1.66 -2.68 11.40
C SER A 78 -0.48 -1.89 11.93
N GLY A 79 -0.34 -0.61 11.55
CA GLY A 79 0.71 0.30 12.01
C GLY A 79 0.30 1.20 13.18
N GLU A 80 -1.00 1.25 13.53
CA GLU A 80 -1.48 1.80 14.80
C GLU A 80 -1.24 0.77 15.92
N ASP A 81 0.03 0.53 16.25
CA ASP A 81 0.37 0.13 17.62
C ASP A 81 0.30 1.43 18.45
N GLY A 82 -0.56 1.46 19.48
CA GLY A 82 -0.98 2.67 20.20
C GLY A 82 0.10 3.48 20.90
#